data_AF-A0A9E5MPC5-F1
#
_entry.id   AF-A0A9E5MPC5-F1
#
_cell.length_a   1.000
_cell.length_b   1.000
_cell.length_c   1.000
_cell.angle_alpha   90.00
_cell.angle_beta   90.00
_cell.angle_gamma   90.00
#
_symmetry.space_group_name_H-M   'P 1'
#
loop_
_entity.id
_entity.type
_entity.pdbx_description
1 polymer ?
#
loop_
_entity_poly.entity_id
_entity_poly.type
_entity_poly.pdbx_seq_one_letter_code
_entity_poly.pdbx_strand_id
1 'polypeptide(L)' 'MTQDVLEEREERLEDHTVGARKKLREQLQNEVEAFLARGGQIQQVDAHISADPPQKPINNYCSRPI' A
#
# COMPACT_ATOMS: atom_id res chain seq x y z
N MET A 1 32.81 1.13 -5.21
CA MET A 1 31.92 1.35 -4.06
C MET A 1 31.43 2.80 -3.93
N THR A 2 31.36 3.59 -5.00
CA THR A 2 31.03 5.03 -4.92
C THR A 2 30.04 5.52 -5.96
N GLN A 3 29.66 4.69 -6.95
CA GLN A 3 28.71 5.07 -7.99
C GLN A 3 27.26 4.72 -7.58
N ASP A 4 27.04 3.51 -7.06
CA ASP A 4 25.73 3.02 -6.64
C ASP A 4 25.03 3.92 -5.59
N VAL A 5 25.78 4.50 -4.64
CA VAL A 5 25.22 5.36 -3.58
C VAL A 5 24.77 6.74 -4.11
N LEU A 6 25.37 7.21 -5.21
CA LEU A 6 25.00 8.49 -5.83
C LEU A 6 23.77 8.34 -6.71
N GLU A 7 23.65 7.23 -7.45
CA GLU A 7 22.45 6.90 -8.24
C GLU A 7 21.20 6.77 -7.36
N GLU A 8 21.27 6.06 -6.22
CA GLU A 8 20.17 5.96 -5.26
C GLU A 8 19.74 7.31 -4.67
N ARG A 9 20.65 8.29 -4.63
CA ARG A 9 20.32 9.64 -4.15
C ARG A 9 19.62 10.46 -5.22
N GLU A 10 20.02 10.32 -6.47
CA GLU A 10 19.41 11.02 -7.60
C GLU A 10 18.00 10.48 -7.90
N GLU A 11 17.79 9.16 -7.89
CA GLU A 11 16.45 8.57 -8.06
C GLU A 11 15.44 9.10 -7.02
N ARG A 12 15.82 9.11 -5.74
CA ARG A 12 14.97 9.66 -4.67
C ARG A 12 14.67 11.14 -4.84
N LEU A 13 15.58 11.91 -5.43
CA LEU A 13 15.37 13.33 -5.70
C LEU A 13 14.41 13.55 -6.86
N GLU A 14 14.50 12.72 -7.90
CA GLU A 14 13.55 12.73 -9.02
C GLU A 14 12.12 12.51 -8.52
N ASP A 15 11.91 11.53 -7.62
CA ASP A 15 10.61 11.20 -7.01
C ASP A 15 9.95 12.36 -6.27
N HIS A 16 10.74 13.26 -5.68
CA HIS A 16 10.23 14.40 -4.92
C HIS A 16 9.89 15.63 -5.77
N THR A 17 10.18 15.61 -7.07
CA THR A 17 9.82 16.69 -7.98
C THR A 17 8.31 16.73 -8.26
N VAL A 18 7.79 17.89 -8.66
CA VAL A 18 6.39 18.00 -9.12
C VAL A 18 6.18 17.21 -10.41
N GLY A 19 7.19 17.16 -11.29
CA GLY A 19 7.14 16.41 -12.54
C GLY A 19 7.00 14.90 -12.35
N ALA A 20 7.78 14.31 -11.43
CA ALA A 20 7.68 12.88 -11.13
C ALA A 20 6.32 12.51 -10.54
N ARG A 21 5.82 13.29 -9.57
CA ARG A 21 4.47 13.08 -9.01
C ARG A 21 3.36 13.18 -10.07
N LYS A 22 3.54 14.05 -11.07
CA LYS A 22 2.60 14.16 -12.20
C LYS A 22 2.64 12.90 -13.07
N LYS A 23 3.83 12.41 -13.44
CA LYS A 23 4.01 11.16 -14.19
C LYS A 23 3.39 9.97 -13.46
N LEU A 24 3.65 9.84 -12.16
CA LEU A 24 3.07 8.77 -11.33
C LEU A 24 1.53 8.85 -11.29
N ARG A 25 0.98 10.06 -11.20
CA ARG A 25 -0.49 10.27 -11.26
C ARG A 25 -1.07 9.86 -12.61
N GLU A 26 -0.41 10.24 -13.71
CA GLU A 26 -0.83 9.87 -15.07
C GLU A 26 -0.79 8.35 -15.27
N GLN A 27 0.26 7.67 -14.80
CA GLN A 27 0.37 6.21 -14.82
C GLN A 27 -0.77 5.56 -14.04
N LEU A 28 -0.99 5.98 -12.79
CA LEU A 28 -2.07 5.45 -11.96
C LEU A 28 -3.45 5.69 -12.58
N GLN A 29 -3.69 6.86 -13.18
CA GLN A 29 -4.92 7.17 -13.87
C GLN A 29 -5.18 6.20 -15.03
N ASN A 30 -4.17 5.92 -15.86
CA ASN A 30 -4.27 4.98 -16.97
C ASN A 30 -4.57 3.55 -16.48
N GLU A 31 -3.95 3.12 -15.38
CA GLU A 31 -4.17 1.80 -14.79
C GLU A 31 -5.59 1.67 -14.23
N VAL A 32 -6.10 2.71 -13.57
CA VAL A 32 -7.47 2.78 -13.08
C VAL A 32 -8.46 2.68 -14.24
N GLU A 33 -8.25 3.44 -15.32
CA GLU A 33 -9.10 3.37 -16.52
C GLU A 33 -9.10 1.98 -17.14
N ALA A 34 -7.93 1.35 -17.27
CA ALA A 34 -7.82 -0.02 -17.75
C ALA A 34 -8.52 -1.04 -16.82
N PHE A 35 -8.46 -0.84 -15.51
CA PHE A 35 -9.17 -1.68 -14.53
C PHE A 35 -10.69 -1.57 -14.68
N LEU A 36 -11.21 -0.35 -14.82
CA LEU A 36 -12.63 -0.11 -15.04
C LEU A 36 -13.10 -0.65 -16.40
N ALA A 37 -12.31 -0.46 -17.46
CA ALA A 37 -12.62 -0.97 -18.81
C ALA A 37 -12.67 -2.50 -18.87
N ARG A 38 -11.86 -3.19 -18.06
CA ARG A 38 -11.90 -4.66 -17.90
C ARG A 38 -13.12 -5.16 -17.11
N GLY A 39 -13.98 -4.26 -16.62
CA GLY A 39 -15.16 -4.59 -15.81
C GLY A 39 -14.89 -4.65 -14.31
N GLY A 40 -13.73 -4.18 -13.84
CA GLY A 40 -13.45 -3.99 -12.43
C GLY A 40 -14.35 -2.93 -11.79
N GLN A 41 -14.69 -3.09 -10.52
CA GLN A 41 -15.52 -2.16 -9.76
C GLN A 41 -14.74 -1.66 -8.54
N ILE A 42 -14.72 -0.35 -8.33
CA ILE A 42 -14.10 0.27 -7.16
C ILE A 42 -15.15 0.34 -6.07
N GLN A 43 -14.88 -0.28 -4.93
CA GLN A 43 -15.75 -0.24 -3.75
C GLN A 43 -15.21 0.76 -2.74
N GLN A 44 -16.08 1.65 -2.27
CA GLN A 44 -15.76 2.55 -1.16
C GLN A 44 -15.93 1.78 0.14
N VAL A 45 -14.87 1.70 0.94
CA VAL A 45 -14.87 1.05 2.26
C VAL A 45 -14.91 2.14 3.32
N ASP A 46 -15.83 2.02 4.27
CA ASP A 46 -15.93 2.95 5.40
C ASP A 46 -14.76 2.78 6.37
N ALA A 47 -14.29 3.88 6.95
CA ALA A 47 -13.13 3.92 7.84
C ALA A 47 -13.27 3.10 9.14
N HIS A 48 -14.48 2.63 9.46
CA HIS A 48 -14.79 1.92 10.70
C HIS A 48 -14.96 0.41 10.51
N ILE A 49 -14.70 -0.11 9.31
CA ILE A 49 -14.75 -1.55 9.04
C ILE A 49 -13.40 -2.17 9.42
N SER A 50 -13.31 -2.60 10.68
CA SER A 50 -12.30 -3.57 11.10
C SER A 50 -12.82 -4.96 10.76
N ALA A 51 -12.15 -5.68 9.87
CA ALA A 51 -12.61 -6.97 9.33
C ALA A 51 -12.68 -8.13 10.35
N ASP A 52 -12.18 -7.93 11.56
CA ASP A 52 -12.33 -8.89 12.66
C ASP A 52 -12.62 -8.10 13.95
N PRO A 53 -13.77 -8.32 14.61
CA PRO A 53 -13.98 -7.78 15.94
C PRO A 53 -12.92 -8.36 16.88
N PRO A 54 -12.43 -7.61 17.88
CA PRO A 54 -11.48 -8.13 18.86
C PRO A 54 -12.08 -9.38 19.54
N GLN A 55 -11.49 -10.54 19.25
CA GLN A 55 -11.97 -11.81 19.80
C GLN A 55 -11.62 -11.88 21.29
N LYS A 56 -12.51 -12.49 22.08
CA LYS A 56 -12.26 -12.70 23.51
C LYS A 56 -10.97 -13.51 23.66
N PRO A 57 -10.02 -13.08 24.52
CA PRO A 57 -8.82 -13.86 24.76
C PRO A 57 -9.21 -15.23 25.33
N ILE A 58 -8.72 -16.29 24.70
CA ILE A 58 -8.85 -17.65 25.20
C ILE A 58 -7.95 -17.78 26.42
N ASN A 59 -8.54 -18.10 27.58
CA ASN A 59 -7.76 -18.38 28.78
C ASN A 59 -7.15 -19.79 28.67
N ASN A 60 -5.91 -19.88 28.20
CA ASN A 60 -5.13 -21.14 28.17
C ASN A 60 -4.37 -21.38 29.48
N TYR A 61 -4.66 -20.62 30.54
CA TYR A 61 -4.09 -20.90 31.84
C TYR A 61 -4.60 -22.26 32.34
N CYS A 62 -3.69 -23.11 32.80
CA CYS A 62 -3.92 -24.51 33.16
C CYS A 62 -4.03 -25.52 31.99
N SER A 63 -3.78 -25.13 30.74
CA SER A 63 -3.71 -26.09 29.61
C SER A 63 -2.36 -26.81 29.48
N ARG A 64 -1.37 -26.41 30.27
CA ARG A 64 -0.07 -27.06 30.39
C ARG A 64 0.03 -27.69 31.77
N PRO A 65 0.33 -29.00 31.87
CA PRO A 65 0.56 -29.65 33.16
C PRO A 65 1.77 -29.00 33.86
N ILE A 66 1.68 -28.86 35.19
CA ILE A 66 2.74 -28.41 36.09
C ILE A 66 3.62 -29.57 36.54
#